data_AF-A0A920EYG6-F1
#
_entry.id   AF-A0A920EYG6-F1
#
_cell.length_a   1.000
_cell.length_b   1.000
_cell.length_c   1.000
_cell.angle_alpha   90.00
_cell.angle_beta   90.00
_cell.angle_gamma   90.00
#
_symmetry.space_group_name_H-M   'P 1'
#
loop_
_entity.id
_entity.type
_entity.pdbx_description
1 polymer ?
#
loop_
_entity_poly.entity_id
_entity_poly.type
_entity_poly.pdbx_seq_one_letter_code
_entity_poly.pdbx_strand_id
1 'polypeptide(L)' 'MATTVCTDEIYNNFLSQQINKTLLHGHTFTANPLACAVAHKSLELFQEELT' A
#
# COMPACT_ATOMS: atom_id res chain seq x y z
N MET A 1 -7.41 6.46 4.93
CA MET A 1 -6.28 5.56 4.58
C MET A 1 -5.46 6.24 3.51
N ALA A 2 -4.14 6.02 3.49
CA ALA A 2 -3.25 6.52 2.45
C ALA A 2 -2.41 5.36 1.90
N THR A 3 -2.13 5.41 0.60
CA THR A 3 -1.26 4.46 -0.11
C THR A 3 -0.28 5.24 -0.96
N THR A 4 0.99 4.86 -0.89
CA THR A 4 2.03 5.31 -1.82
C THR A 4 2.25 4.19 -2.82
N VAL A 5 1.98 4.44 -4.10
CA VAL A 5 2.27 3.50 -5.19
C VAL A 5 3.59 3.88 -5.85
N CYS A 6 4.32 2.89 -6.34
CA CYS A 6 5.58 3.10 -7.06
C CYS A 6 5.70 2.12 -8.23
N THR A 7 6.63 2.38 -9.13
CA THR A 7 6.95 1.47 -10.25
C THR A 7 7.77 0.28 -9.74
N ASP A 8 7.79 -0.80 -10.53
CA ASP A 8 8.63 -1.97 -10.23
C ASP A 8 10.13 -1.60 -10.17
N GLU A 9 10.58 -0.66 -10.99
CA GLU A 9 11.96 -0.14 -10.93
C GLU A 9 12.29 0.43 -9.55
N ILE A 10 11.40 1.27 -8.99
CA ILE A 10 11.60 1.85 -7.65
C ILE A 10 11.52 0.75 -6.59
N TYR A 11 10.53 -0.16 -6.67
CA TYR A 11 10.39 -1.26 -5.72
C TYR A 11 11.64 -2.17 -5.67
N ASN A 12 12.14 -2.58 -6.84
CA ASN A 12 13.28 -3.48 -6.96
C ASN A 12 14.58 -2.89 -6.38
N ASN A 13 14.73 -1.55 -6.35
CA ASN A 13 15.87 -0.91 -5.69
C ASN A 13 15.90 -1.13 -4.17
N PHE A 14 14.76 -1.40 -3.53
CA PHE A 14 14.65 -1.65 -2.09
C PHE A 14 14.40 -3.11 -1.71
N LEU A 15 14.24 -4.00 -2.70
CA LEU A 15 14.03 -5.44 -2.49
C LEU A 15 15.38 -6.13 -2.24
N SER A 16 15.76 -6.26 -0.96
CA SER A 16 17.08 -6.78 -0.57
C SER A 16 17.02 -7.58 0.73
N GLN A 17 17.91 -8.58 0.86
CA GLN A 17 18.14 -9.29 2.13
C GLN A 17 19.06 -8.49 3.09
N GLN A 18 19.79 -7.49 2.57
CA GLN A 18 20.60 -6.59 3.39
C GLN A 18 19.72 -5.45 3.91
N ILE A 19 19.57 -5.35 5.24
CA ILE A 19 18.65 -4.41 5.90
C ILE A 19 18.88 -2.94 5.51
N ASN A 20 20.15 -2.54 5.32
CA ASN A 20 20.53 -1.18 4.94
C ASN A 20 20.13 -0.80 3.51
N LYS A 21 19.67 -1.76 2.70
CA LYS A 21 19.14 -1.53 1.36
C LYS A 21 17.61 -1.60 1.30
N THR A 22 16.93 -1.81 2.44
CA THR A 22 15.47 -1.88 2.50
C THR A 22 14.86 -0.51 2.84
N LEU A 23 13.59 -0.30 2.51
CA LEU A 23 12.85 0.89 2.92
C LEU A 23 12.43 0.78 4.38
N LEU A 24 13.26 1.29 5.29
CA LEU A 24 13.03 1.27 6.74
C LEU A 24 12.06 2.38 7.19
N HIS A 25 10.83 2.33 6.68
CA HIS A 25 9.78 3.30 7.01
C HIS A 25 8.46 2.59 7.32
N GLY A 26 7.85 2.92 8.45
CA GLY A 26 6.58 2.36 8.88
C GLY A 26 6.00 3.09 10.08
N HIS A 27 4.70 2.95 10.27
CA HIS A 27 3.96 3.50 11.40
C HIS A 27 3.17 2.38 12.09
N THR A 28 2.78 2.57 13.34
CA THR A 28 2.02 1.58 14.14
C THR A 28 0.75 1.08 13.43
N PHE A 29 0.12 1.94 12.62
CA PHE A 29 -1.11 1.63 11.88
C PHE A 29 -0.90 1.40 10.38
N THR A 30 0.35 1.23 9.91
CA THR A 30 0.61 0.84 8.52
C THR A 30 -0.16 -0.45 8.21
N ALA A 31 -0.93 -0.43 7.11
CA ALA A 31 -1.82 -1.52 6.71
C ALA A 31 -2.83 -1.95 7.80
N ASN A 32 -3.39 -1.01 8.57
CA ASN A 32 -4.45 -1.31 9.52
C ASN A 32 -5.61 -2.08 8.84
N PRO A 33 -5.98 -3.28 9.33
CA PRO A 33 -6.89 -4.17 8.64
C PRO A 33 -8.31 -3.62 8.49
N LEU A 34 -8.81 -2.88 9.48
CA LEU A 34 -10.13 -2.24 9.41
C LEU A 34 -10.13 -1.14 8.33
N ALA A 35 -9.12 -0.30 8.30
CA ALA A 35 -8.99 0.74 7.29
C ALA A 35 -8.85 0.15 5.88
N CYS A 36 -8.15 -0.98 5.73
CA CYS A 36 -8.02 -1.69 4.44
C CYS A 36 -9.38 -2.22 3.96
N ALA A 37 -10.16 -2.85 4.84
CA ALA A 37 -11.48 -3.38 4.50
C ALA A 37 -12.45 -2.27 4.05
N VAL A 38 -12.44 -1.13 4.75
CA VAL A 38 -13.25 0.04 4.38
C VAL A 38 -12.81 0.62 3.03
N ALA A 39 -11.50 0.79 2.80
CA ALA A 39 -10.99 1.29 1.54
C ALA A 39 -11.34 0.38 0.36
N HIS A 40 -11.26 -0.95 0.54
CA HIS A 40 -11.67 -1.93 -0.47
C HIS A 40 -13.15 -1.77 -0.84
N LYS A 41 -14.05 -1.77 0.17
CA LYS A 41 -15.48 -1.63 -0.13
C LYS A 41 -15.80 -0.27 -0.77
N SER A 42 -15.11 0.79 -0.39
CA SER A 42 -15.27 2.10 -1.03
C SER A 42 -14.89 2.08 -2.51
N LEU A 43 -13.82 1.36 -2.89
CA LEU A 43 -13.41 1.21 -4.28
C LEU A 43 -14.43 0.37 -5.09
N GLU A 44 -14.95 -0.71 -4.50
CA GLU A 44 -16.03 -1.50 -5.12
C GLU A 44 -17.26 -0.63 -5.40
N LEU A 45 -17.70 0.17 -4.42
CA LEU A 45 -18.86 1.05 -4.60
C LEU A 45 -18.65 2.05 -5.74
N PHE A 46 -17.46 2.65 -5.85
CA PHE A 46 -17.16 3.54 -6.98
C PHE A 46 -17.14 2.82 -8.32
N GLN A 47 -16.73 1.55 -8.37
CA GLN A 47 -16.79 0.75 -9.59
C GLN A 47 -18.22 0.40 -9.98
N GLU A 48 -19.06 0.07 -8.99
CA GLU A 48 -20.49 -0.19 -9.17
C GLU A 48 -21.23 1.06 -9.70
N GLU A 49 -20.94 2.25 -9.17
CA GLU A 49 -21.56 3.52 -9.61
C GLU A 49 -21.17 3.96 -11.03
N LEU A 50 -20.03 3.48 -11.54
CA LEU A 50 -19.53 3.80 -12.89
C LEU A 50 -20.07 2.86 -13.98
N THR A 51 -20.91 1.88 -13.61
CA THR A 51 -21.51 0.88 -14.52
C THR A 51 -23.01 1.11 -14.66
#